data_AF-A0A1B6KDI6-F1
#
_entry.id   AF-A0A1B6KDI6-F1
#
_cell.length_a   1.000
_cell.length_b   1.000
_cell.length_c   1.000
_cell.angle_alpha   90.00
_cell.angle_beta   90.00
_cell.angle_gamma   90.00
#
_symmetry.space_group_name_H-M   'P 1'
#
loop_
_entity.id
_entity.type
_entity.pdbx_description
1 polymer ?
#
loop_
_entity_poly.entity_id
_entity_poly.type
_entity_poly.pdbx_seq_one_letter_code
_entity_poly.pdbx_strand_id
1 'polypeptide(L)'
;YEDLVARLEPVIMELERQGNVLVVSHQAVIRCLLAYFLDKSADELPYLNVPLHTVIKLTPVAYGCRVEHFKLGIDAVDTHRPKPPGWKEDGPKEINELLSQTTLADNLKSGKL
;
A
#
# COMPACT_ATOMS: atom_id res chain seq x y z
N TYR A 1 -12.01 -2.80 -2.72
CA TYR A 1 -10.76 -2.17 -2.23
C TYR A 1 -10.94 -0.67 -2.07
N GLU A 2 -11.70 0.00 -2.94
CA GLU A 2 -12.11 1.40 -2.79
C GLU A 2 -12.65 1.75 -1.39
N ASP A 3 -13.68 1.04 -0.91
CA ASP A 3 -14.23 1.24 0.45
C ASP A 3 -13.20 1.03 1.58
N LEU A 4 -12.15 0.25 1.30
CA LEU A 4 -11.09 0.00 2.27
C LEU A 4 -10.07 1.14 2.27
N VAL A 5 -9.72 1.66 1.08
CA VAL A 5 -8.85 2.82 0.92
C VAL A 5 -9.47 4.04 1.60
N ALA A 6 -10.74 4.34 1.32
CA ALA A 6 -11.46 5.45 1.94
C ALA A 6 -11.49 5.37 3.48
N ARG A 7 -11.59 4.15 4.03
CA ARG A 7 -11.59 3.94 5.49
C ARG A 7 -10.20 4.04 6.12
N LEU A 8 -9.14 3.81 5.34
CA LEU A 8 -7.76 3.83 5.81
C LEU A 8 -7.12 5.22 5.74
N GLU A 9 -7.76 6.20 5.11
CA GLU A 9 -7.27 7.57 5.03
C GLU A 9 -6.85 8.16 6.40
N PRO A 10 -7.66 8.09 7.48
CA PRO A 10 -7.23 8.58 8.79
C PRO A 10 -6.04 7.82 9.39
N VAL A 11 -5.91 6.54 9.05
CA VAL A 11 -4.79 5.70 9.51
C VAL A 11 -3.51 6.10 8.80
N ILE A 12 -3.58 6.35 7.49
CA ILE A 12 -2.45 6.80 6.67
C ILE A 12 -1.94 8.14 7.18
N MET A 13 -2.83 9.11 7.43
CA MET A 13 -2.45 10.41 7.98
C MET A 13 -1.70 10.29 9.31
N GLU A 14 -2.15 9.41 10.21
CA GLU A 14 -1.47 9.19 11.49
C GLU A 14 -0.13 8.47 11.30
N LEU A 15 -0.02 7.54 10.35
CA LEU A 15 1.26 6.88 10.02
C LEU A 15 2.30 7.87 9.49
N GLU A 16 1.90 8.87 8.70
CA GLU A 16 2.81 9.93 8.23
C GLU A 16 3.25 10.87 9.36
N ARG A 17 2.41 11.07 10.37
CA ARG A 17 2.71 11.92 11.52
C ARG A 17 3.67 11.26 12.52
N GLN A 18 3.66 9.93 12.57
CA GLN A 18 4.44 9.15 13.53
C GLN A 18 5.81 8.77 12.98
N GLY A 19 6.75 8.49 13.90
CA GLY A 19 8.08 7.98 13.54
C GLY A 19 8.07 6.47 13.32
N ASN A 20 8.67 5.72 14.25
CA ASN A 20 8.71 4.26 14.16
C ASN A 20 7.38 3.64 14.60
N VAL A 21 6.66 3.01 13.66
CA VAL A 21 5.37 2.34 13.93
C VAL A 21 5.41 0.91 13.40
N LEU A 22 4.83 -0.03 14.16
CA LEU A 22 4.55 -1.39 13.71
C LEU A 22 3.05 -1.57 13.50
N VAL A 23 2.64 -1.89 12.28
CA VAL A 23 1.25 -2.21 11.94
C VAL A 23 1.10 -3.71 11.77
N VAL A 24 0.25 -4.33 12.60
CA VAL A 24 -0.16 -5.74 12.46
C VAL A 24 -1.60 -5.76 11.95
N SER A 25 -1.82 -6.30 10.76
CA SER A 25 -3.13 -6.29 10.12
C SER A 25 -3.31 -7.46 9.16
N HIS A 26 -4.33 -7.38 8.30
CA HIS A 26 -4.70 -8.39 7.31
C HIS A 26 -4.13 -8.05 5.93
N GLN A 27 -4.07 -9.05 5.04
CA GLN A 27 -3.49 -8.88 3.70
C GLN A 27 -4.11 -7.73 2.90
N ALA A 28 -5.45 -7.60 2.87
CA ALA A 28 -6.10 -6.54 2.11
C ALA A 28 -5.75 -5.14 2.64
N VAL A 29 -5.64 -4.97 3.95
CA VAL A 29 -5.26 -3.69 4.59
C VAL A 29 -3.81 -3.37 4.28
N ILE A 30 -2.91 -4.35 4.42
CA ILE A 30 -1.49 -4.16 4.12
C ILE A 30 -1.29 -3.83 2.63
N ARG A 31 -2.07 -4.43 1.72
CA ARG A 31 -2.06 -4.05 0.29
C ARG A 31 -2.40 -2.58 0.07
N CYS A 32 -3.43 -2.05 0.74
CA CYS A 32 -3.77 -0.63 0.66
C CYS A 32 -2.62 0.26 1.18
N LEU A 33 -2.01 -0.08 2.33
CA LEU A 33 -0.89 0.67 2.88
C LEU A 33 0.34 0.62 1.96
N LEU A 34 0.68 -0.55 1.43
CA LEU A 34 1.77 -0.71 0.48
C LEU A 34 1.50 0.03 -0.82
N ALA A 35 0.27 0.01 -1.33
CA ALA A 35 -0.07 0.73 -2.53
C ALA A 35 0.12 2.23 -2.37
N TYR A 36 -0.26 2.77 -1.21
CA TYR A 36 -0.03 4.18 -0.87
C TYR A 36 1.46 4.53 -0.82
N PHE A 37 2.26 3.81 -0.01
CA PHE A 37 3.68 4.14 0.17
C PHE A 37 4.55 3.84 -1.06
N LEU A 38 4.10 2.96 -1.97
CA LEU A 38 4.83 2.55 -3.17
C LEU A 38 4.25 3.11 -4.47
N ASP A 39 3.30 4.04 -4.37
CA ASP A 39 2.66 4.70 -5.51
C ASP A 39 2.12 3.69 -6.55
N LYS A 40 1.35 2.71 -6.06
CA LYS A 40 0.77 1.65 -6.89
C LYS A 40 -0.63 2.00 -7.34
N SER A 41 -0.90 1.66 -8.60
CA SER A 41 -2.21 1.91 -9.20
C SER A 41 -3.32 1.08 -8.56
N ALA A 42 -4.56 1.55 -8.73
CA ALA A 42 -5.77 0.83 -8.33
C ALA A 42 -5.86 -0.59 -8.93
N ASP A 43 -5.30 -0.80 -10.11
CA ASP A 43 -5.28 -2.10 -10.79
C ASP A 43 -4.26 -3.06 -10.18
N GLU A 44 -3.13 -2.54 -9.71
CA GLU A 44 -2.10 -3.33 -9.04
C GLU A 44 -2.46 -3.64 -7.58
N LEU A 45 -3.11 -2.71 -6.88
CA LEU A 45 -3.38 -2.77 -5.44
C LEU A 45 -3.98 -4.12 -4.98
N PRO A 46 -5.04 -4.67 -5.61
CA PRO A 46 -5.63 -5.94 -5.21
C PRO A 46 -4.68 -7.13 -5.28
N TYR A 47 -3.66 -7.03 -6.13
CA TYR A 47 -2.73 -8.10 -6.49
C TYR A 47 -1.32 -7.89 -5.91
N LEU A 48 -1.11 -6.89 -5.04
CA LEU A 48 0.16 -6.75 -4.34
C LEU A 48 0.42 -7.98 -3.45
N ASN A 49 1.65 -8.50 -3.49
CA ASN A 49 2.00 -9.67 -2.71
C ASN A 49 2.31 -9.29 -1.25
N VAL A 50 1.63 -9.96 -0.32
CA VAL A 50 1.79 -9.79 1.13
C VAL A 50 1.93 -11.19 1.74
N PRO A 51 3.15 -11.73 1.77
CA PRO A 51 3.39 -13.08 2.28
C PRO A 51 3.21 -13.13 3.79
N LEU A 52 2.72 -14.27 4.28
CA LEU A 52 2.64 -14.54 5.72
C LEU A 52 4.04 -14.64 6.35
N HIS A 53 4.10 -14.40 7.66
CA HIS A 53 5.33 -14.47 8.48
C HIS A 53 6.51 -13.68 7.93
N THR A 54 6.22 -12.56 7.27
CA THR A 54 7.23 -11.66 6.69
C THR A 54 6.97 -10.25 7.20
N VAL A 55 7.97 -9.65 7.82
CA VAL A 55 7.93 -8.22 8.18
C VAL A 55 8.35 -7.43 6.96
N ILE A 56 7.52 -6.47 6.55
CA ILE A 56 7.80 -5.58 5.43
C ILE A 56 8.18 -4.23 6.03
N LYS A 57 9.46 -3.87 5.96
CA LYS A 57 9.96 -2.58 6.43
C LYS A 57 9.88 -1.57 5.31
N LEU A 58 9.18 -0.48 5.59
CA LEU A 58 9.10 0.69 4.73
C LEU A 58 10.02 1.76 5.29
N THR A 59 10.94 2.26 4.47
CA THR A 59 11.81 3.39 4.81
C THR A 59 11.51 4.51 3.82
N PRO A 60 10.73 5.54 4.22
CA PRO A 60 10.52 6.72 3.40
C PRO A 60 11.86 7.38 3.05
N VAL A 61 12.04 7.71 1.77
CA VAL A 61 13.22 8.42 1.26
C VAL A 61 12.77 9.58 0.38
N ALA A 62 13.69 10.47 -0.01
CA ALA A 62 13.36 11.47 -1.00
C ALA A 62 12.86 10.79 -2.29
N TYR A 63 11.68 11.18 -2.77
CA TYR A 63 11.05 10.69 -3.99
C TYR A 63 10.66 9.19 -4.01
N GLY A 64 10.40 8.59 -2.85
CA GLY A 64 9.84 7.24 -2.81
C GLY A 64 9.93 6.56 -1.46
N CYS A 65 9.81 5.24 -1.47
CA CYS A 65 9.91 4.41 -0.27
C CYS A 65 10.74 3.15 -0.56
N ARG A 66 11.75 2.89 0.27
CA ARG A 66 12.53 1.65 0.19
C ARG A 66 11.78 0.55 0.94
N VAL A 67 11.70 -0.62 0.31
CA VAL A 67 11.03 -1.81 0.86
C VAL A 67 12.07 -2.88 1.14
N GLU A 68 12.02 -3.44 2.35
CA GLU A 68 12.85 -4.57 2.76
C GLU A 68 11.94 -5.65 3.36
N HIS A 69 12.12 -6.91 2.95
CA HIS A 69 11.33 -8.05 3.42
C HIS A 69 12.15 -8.94 4.35
N PHE A 70 11.64 -9.18 5.56
CA PHE A 70 12.28 -10.02 6.57
C PHE A 70 11.40 -11.22 6.89
N LYS A 71 11.71 -12.38 6.33
CA LYS A 71 11.00 -13.63 6.63
C LYS A 71 11.42 -14.16 8.00
N LEU A 72 10.45 -14.48 8.86
CA LEU A 72 10.68 -14.87 10.25
C LEU A 72 11.11 -16.34 10.44
N GLY A 73 11.36 -17.08 9.36
CA GLY A 73 11.78 -18.49 9.42
C GLY A 73 10.68 -19.47 9.85
N ILE A 74 9.42 -19.04 9.87
CA ILE A 74 8.26 -19.88 10.18
C ILE A 74 7.48 -20.13 8.89
N ASP A 75 7.24 -21.39 8.56
CA ASP A 75 6.47 -21.75 7.37
C ASP A 75 5.00 -21.32 7.48
N ALA A 76 4.40 -21.02 6.34
CA ALA A 76 3.01 -20.63 6.23
C ALA A 76 2.46 -20.99 4.85
N VAL A 77 1.14 -21.10 4.78
CA VAL A 77 0.43 -21.24 3.50
C VAL A 77 0.58 -19.97 2.66
N ASP A 78 0.60 -20.14 1.34
CA ASP A 78 0.48 -19.00 0.42
C ASP A 78 -1.01 -18.70 0.19
N THR A 79 -1.40 -17.47 0.49
CA THR A 79 -2.76 -16.97 0.29
C THR A 79 -2.84 -15.93 -0.84
N HIS A 80 -1.73 -15.69 -1.55
CA HIS A 80 -1.72 -14.85 -2.73
C HIS A 80 -2.46 -15.54 -3.89
N ARG A 81 -3.35 -14.78 -4.55
CA ARG A 81 -4.07 -15.23 -5.74
C ARG A 81 -3.80 -14.23 -6.88
N PRO A 82 -3.10 -14.65 -7.95
CA PRO A 82 -2.79 -13.75 -9.06
C PRO A 82 -4.06 -13.40 -9.86
N LYS A 83 -3.99 -12.29 -10.61
CA LYS A 83 -5.02 -11.92 -11.59
C LYS A 83 -5.15 -13.05 -12.63
N PRO A 84 -6.35 -13.61 -12.88
CA PRO A 84 -6.47 -14.70 -13.84
C PRO A 84 -6.18 -14.21 -15.27
N PRO A 85 -5.56 -15.04 -16.11
CA PRO A 85 -5.29 -14.68 -17.50
C PRO A 85 -6.59 -14.48 -18.27
N GLY A 86 -6.70 -13.39 -19.04
CA GLY A 86 -7.86 -13.11 -19.91
C GLY A 86 -9.02 -12.37 -19.25
N TRP A 87 -8.89 -11.90 -18.01
CA TRP A 87 -9.87 -10.99 -17.40
C TRP A 87 -9.83 -9.61 -18.08
N LYS A 88 -10.96 -9.20 -18.65
CA LYS A 88 -11.16 -7.84 -19.18
C LYS A 88 -11.49 -6.88 -18.04
N GLU A 89 -11.01 -5.65 -18.16
CA GLU A 89 -11.16 -4.61 -17.14
C GLU A 89 -12.53 -3.93 -17.25
N ASP A 90 -13.40 -4.17 -16.27
CA ASP A 90 -14.69 -3.48 -16.12
C ASP A 90 -14.73 -2.55 -14.89
N GLY A 91 -13.56 -2.16 -14.34
CA GLY A 91 -13.46 -1.42 -13.08
C GLY A 91 -13.42 0.12 -13.21
N PRO A 92 -14.07 0.89 -12.30
CA PRO A 92 -14.02 2.35 -12.30
C PRO A 92 -12.63 2.89 -11.93
N LYS A 93 -12.23 4.00 -12.58
CA LYS A 93 -10.89 4.61 -12.49
C LYS A 93 -10.67 5.53 -11.28
N GLU A 94 -11.65 5.62 -10.38
CA GLU A 94 -11.76 6.65 -9.34
C GLU A 94 -10.79 6.45 -8.14
N ILE A 95 -10.29 5.23 -7.92
CA ILE A 95 -9.37 4.92 -6.80
C ILE A 95 -8.01 5.62 -6.95
N ASN A 96 -7.54 5.86 -8.19
CA ASN A 96 -6.27 6.56 -8.41
C ASN A 96 -6.31 8.01 -7.90
N GLU A 97 -7.47 8.67 -8.00
CA GLU A 97 -7.65 10.02 -7.47
C GLU A 97 -7.62 10.01 -5.94
N LEU A 98 -8.27 9.06 -5.27
CA LEU A 98 -8.26 8.95 -3.80
C LEU A 98 -6.87 8.65 -3.22
N LEU A 99 -6.09 7.79 -3.90
CA LEU A 99 -4.70 7.52 -3.52
C LEU A 99 -3.78 8.74 -3.77
N SER A 100 -4.09 9.56 -4.77
CA SER A 100 -3.37 10.82 -5.06
C SER A 100 -3.85 12.04 -4.26
N GLN A 101 -5.05 11.99 -3.66
CA GLN A 101 -5.61 13.10 -2.88
C GLN A 101 -5.11 13.08 -1.43
N THR A 102 -4.56 11.94 -0.99
CA THR A 102 -3.97 11.75 0.35
C THR A 102 -2.44 11.91 0.37
N THR A 103 -1.81 12.25 -0.75
CA THR A 103 -0.35 12.47 -0.82
C THR A 103 0.03 13.90 -0.45
N LEU A 104 0.45 14.12 0.80
CA LEU A 104 1.34 15.24 1.14
C LEU A 104 2.67 15.19 0.34
N ALA A 105 3.00 14.03 -0.24
CA ALA A 105 4.12 13.86 -1.15
C ALA A 105 4.07 14.79 -2.38
N ASP A 106 2.89 15.21 -2.86
CA ASP A 106 2.81 16.13 -4.00
C ASP A 106 3.09 17.60 -3.60
N ASN A 107 2.89 17.96 -2.33
CA ASN A 107 3.33 19.25 -1.79
C ASN A 107 4.85 19.31 -1.60
N LEU A 108 5.51 18.19 -1.28
CA LEU A 108 6.97 18.11 -1.24
C LEU A 108 7.59 18.12 -2.65
N LYS A 109 6.93 17.50 -3.64
CA LYS A 109 7.36 17.50 -5.05
C LYS A 109 7.21 18.87 -5.73
N SER A 110 6.29 19.72 -5.28
CA SER A 110 5.99 21.02 -5.92
C SER A 110 6.76 22.20 -5.33
N GLY A 111 7.57 22.00 -4.27
CA GLY A 111 8.41 23.07 -3.71
C GLY A 111 7.62 24.32 -3.26
N LYS A 112 6.33 24.16 -2.91
CA LYS A 112 5.50 25.23 -2.36
C LYS A 112 5.47 25.12 -0.83
N LEU A 113 6.51 25.67 -0.21
CA LEU A 113 6.38 26.36 1.07
C LEU A 113 6.13 27.85 0.80
#